data_AF-A0A9D3B9K1-F1
#
_entry.id   AF-A0A9D3B9K1-F1
#
_cell.length_a   1.000
_cell.length_b   1.000
_cell.length_c   1.000
_cell.angle_alpha   90.00
_cell.angle_beta   90.00
_cell.angle_gamma   90.00
#
_symmetry.space_group_name_H-M   'P 1'
#
loop_
_entity.id
_entity.type
_entity.pdbx_description
1 polymer ?
#
loop_
_entity_poly.entity_id
_entity_poly.type
_entity_poly.pdbx_seq_one_letter_code
_entity_poly.pdbx_strand_id
1 'polypeptide(L)'
;MLRALLEIIVGGVASTPQDVRLYASYSLLAASVKCDSGTGSDEKTSRGVIEACVEWLIENEFISFQRDGQDERYRPTQLGSATLSSSLSPPEALGIFADLQRAMKGFVLENDLHILYLITPLYAEWTTIDWYQFFCLWEQLPSSMKRVAELVGVQEGFLARSVSGKLVAKTEKQHRQMAVHKR
;
A
#
# COMPACT_ATOMS: atom_id res chain seq x y z
N MET A 1 -7.86 3.00 9.59
CA MET A 1 -7.33 3.95 10.59
C MET A 1 -6.06 4.65 10.09
N LEU A 2 -5.07 3.93 9.54
CA LEU A 2 -3.83 4.50 8.96
C LEU A 2 -4.04 5.76 8.10
N ARG A 3 -4.92 5.69 7.09
CA ARG A 3 -5.22 6.82 6.20
C ARG A 3 -5.73 8.06 6.97
N ALA A 4 -6.71 7.86 7.86
CA ALA A 4 -7.27 8.95 8.66
C ALA A 4 -6.23 9.60 9.58
N LEU A 5 -5.35 8.81 10.20
CA LEU A 5 -4.27 9.34 11.04
C LEU A 5 -3.22 10.09 10.22
N LEU A 6 -2.87 9.57 9.04
CA LEU A 6 -1.97 10.28 8.13
C LEU A 6 -2.58 11.62 7.71
N GLU A 7 -3.86 11.64 7.33
CA GLU A 7 -4.57 12.84 6.88
C GLU A 7 -4.58 13.95 7.94
N ILE A 8 -4.89 13.65 9.20
CA ILE A 8 -4.92 14.67 10.26
C ILE A 8 -3.52 15.17 10.65
N ILE A 9 -2.50 14.31 10.58
CA ILE A 9 -1.11 14.66 10.94
C ILE A 9 -0.48 15.49 9.82
N VAL A 10 -0.56 15.00 8.59
CA VAL A 10 0.01 15.68 7.42
C VAL A 10 -0.77 16.95 7.08
N GLY A 11 -2.09 16.93 7.28
CA GLY A 11 -2.94 18.11 7.15
C GLY A 11 -2.73 19.17 8.24
N GLY A 12 -1.91 18.88 9.26
CA GLY A 12 -1.56 19.83 10.33
C GLY A 12 -2.66 20.04 11.37
N VAL A 13 -3.70 19.20 11.39
CA VAL A 13 -4.82 19.27 12.35
C VAL A 13 -4.43 18.66 13.70
N ALA A 14 -3.64 17.58 13.69
CA ALA A 14 -3.16 16.91 14.88
C ALA A 14 -1.62 16.83 14.85
N SER A 15 -0.96 17.53 15.76
CA SER A 15 0.52 17.59 15.78
C SER A 15 1.12 16.85 16.96
N THR A 16 0.36 16.60 18.04
CA THR A 16 0.84 15.94 19.25
C THR A 16 0.19 14.57 19.45
N PRO A 17 0.80 13.66 20.24
CA PRO A 17 0.17 12.40 20.64
C PRO A 17 -1.21 12.58 21.31
N GLN A 18 -1.38 13.67 22.05
CA GLN A 18 -2.64 14.03 22.70
C GLN A 18 -3.72 14.36 21.65
N ASP A 19 -3.39 15.16 20.63
CA ASP A 19 -4.33 15.50 19.55
C ASP A 19 -4.81 14.27 18.79
N VAL A 20 -3.87 13.36 18.48
CA VAL A 20 -4.16 12.10 17.78
C VAL A 20 -5.12 11.23 18.59
N ARG A 21 -4.89 11.10 19.90
CA ARG A 21 -5.80 10.37 20.81
C ARG A 21 -7.16 11.04 20.91
N LEU A 22 -7.19 12.36 20.98
CA LEU A 22 -8.42 13.14 21.03
C LEU A 22 -9.25 12.92 19.76
N TYR A 23 -8.63 13.00 18.58
CA TYR A 23 -9.28 12.67 17.31
C TYR A 23 -9.90 11.27 17.31
N ALA A 24 -9.14 10.27 17.74
CA ALA A 24 -9.64 8.89 17.77
C ALA A 24 -10.81 8.71 18.74
N SER A 25 -10.87 9.47 19.82
CA SER A 25 -11.97 9.44 20.81
C SER A 25 -13.32 9.93 20.26
N TYR A 26 -13.30 10.67 19.14
CA TYR A 26 -14.48 11.13 18.40
C TYR A 26 -14.88 10.22 17.24
N SER A 27 -14.18 9.11 17.03
CA SER A 27 -14.54 8.13 16.01
C SER A 27 -15.84 7.39 16.36
N LEU A 28 -16.56 6.91 15.33
CA LEU A 28 -17.74 6.05 15.53
C LEU A 28 -17.40 4.80 16.35
N LEU A 29 -16.20 4.24 16.20
CA LEU A 29 -15.70 3.12 16.98
C LEU A 29 -15.62 3.46 18.48
N ALA A 30 -15.10 4.65 18.82
CA ALA A 30 -15.05 5.09 20.21
C ALA A 30 -16.46 5.34 20.77
N ALA A 31 -17.39 5.83 19.95
CA ALA A 31 -18.79 5.99 20.35
C ALA A 31 -19.49 4.64 20.58
N SER A 32 -19.26 3.63 19.75
CA SER A 32 -19.88 2.31 19.91
C SER A 32 -19.40 1.60 21.18
N VAL A 33 -18.11 1.70 21.51
CA VAL A 33 -17.56 1.12 22.75
C VAL A 33 -18.16 1.78 24.00
N LYS A 34 -18.39 3.09 23.97
CA LYS A 34 -19.03 3.82 25.09
C LYS A 34 -20.49 3.42 25.31
N CYS A 35 -21.20 3.00 24.26
CA CYS A 35 -22.60 2.59 24.34
C CYS A 35 -22.77 1.14 24.81
N ASP A 36 -21.79 0.26 24.57
CA ASP A 36 -21.95 -1.19 24.79
C ASP A 36 -21.60 -1.70 26.19
N SER A 37 -20.73 -1.04 26.99
CA SER A 37 -20.52 -1.47 28.40
C SER A 37 -19.61 -0.58 29.27
N GLY A 38 -19.94 -0.53 30.57
CA GLY A 38 -19.11 0.00 31.66
C GLY A 38 -17.90 -0.88 32.05
N THR A 39 -17.14 -1.39 31.09
CA THR A 39 -15.94 -2.20 31.31
C THR A 39 -14.71 -1.54 30.68
N GLY A 40 -13.79 -1.04 31.52
CA GLY A 40 -12.55 -0.36 31.12
C GLY A 40 -11.48 -1.23 30.42
N SER A 41 -11.86 -2.39 29.87
CA SER A 41 -10.98 -3.25 29.06
C SER A 41 -10.80 -2.73 27.64
N ASP A 42 -11.83 -2.14 27.05
CA ASP A 42 -11.88 -1.89 25.61
C ASP A 42 -11.18 -0.57 25.21
N GLU A 43 -11.07 0.38 26.14
CA GLU A 43 -10.27 1.58 25.98
C GLU A 43 -8.78 1.26 25.78
N LYS A 44 -8.23 0.28 26.51
CA LYS A 44 -6.83 -0.15 26.36
C LYS A 44 -6.56 -0.75 24.98
N THR A 45 -7.51 -1.50 24.44
CA THR A 45 -7.43 -2.08 23.10
C THR A 45 -7.46 -1.00 22.03
N SER A 46 -8.40 -0.05 22.12
CA SER A 46 -8.50 1.07 21.16
C SER A 46 -7.24 1.95 21.15
N ARG A 47 -6.66 2.18 22.33
CA ARG A 47 -5.41 2.90 22.52
C ARG A 47 -4.27 2.19 21.76
N GLY A 48 -4.07 0.91 22.04
CA GLY A 48 -3.03 0.10 21.38
C GLY A 48 -3.15 0.07 19.85
N VAL A 49 -4.36 0.08 19.28
CA VAL A 49 -4.55 0.14 17.82
C VAL A 49 -4.08 1.47 17.23
N ILE A 50 -4.32 2.59 17.92
CA ILE A 50 -3.88 3.92 17.47
C ILE A 50 -2.37 4.00 17.51
N GLU A 51 -1.74 3.57 18.61
CA GLU A 51 -0.29 3.59 18.74
C GLU A 51 0.38 2.68 17.70
N ALA A 52 -0.13 1.49 17.45
CA ALA A 52 0.37 0.61 16.38
C ALA A 52 0.23 1.24 14.98
N CYS A 53 -0.86 1.98 14.72
CA CYS A 53 -1.02 2.69 13.45
C CYS A 53 -0.01 3.83 13.29
N VAL A 54 0.27 4.58 14.37
CA VAL A 54 1.25 5.67 14.35
C VAL A 54 2.67 5.10 14.19
N GLU A 55 3.00 4.03 14.91
CA GLU A 55 4.27 3.32 14.75
C GLU A 55 4.47 2.86 13.31
N TRP A 56 3.45 2.24 12.70
CA TRP A 56 3.52 1.82 11.29
C TRP A 56 3.79 3.01 10.34
N LEU A 57 3.18 4.17 10.58
CA LEU A 57 3.41 5.38 9.78
C LEU A 57 4.83 5.94 9.94
N ILE A 58 5.42 5.82 11.14
CA ILE A 58 6.80 6.22 11.42
C ILE A 58 7.78 5.24 10.77
N GLU A 59 7.58 3.94 10.96
CA GLU A 59 8.42 2.87 10.39
C GLU A 59 8.50 2.92 8.88
N ASN A 60 7.40 3.32 8.21
CA ASN A 60 7.32 3.45 6.76
C ASN A 60 7.58 4.88 6.27
N GLU A 61 8.19 5.73 7.11
CA GLU A 61 8.65 7.08 6.76
C GLU A 61 7.56 8.03 6.23
N PHE A 62 6.28 7.80 6.55
CA PHE A 62 5.21 8.73 6.20
C PHE A 62 5.20 9.96 7.12
N ILE A 63 5.56 9.76 8.39
CA ILE A 63 5.68 10.80 9.40
C ILE A 63 6.97 10.62 10.19
N SER A 64 7.44 11.69 10.81
CA SER A 64 8.59 11.69 11.73
C SER A 64 8.12 12.13 13.12
N PHE A 65 8.75 11.58 14.16
CA PHE A 65 8.50 12.00 15.53
C PHE A 65 9.69 12.81 16.04
N GLN A 66 9.41 14.04 16.50
CA GLN A 66 10.41 14.95 17.04
C GLN A 66 10.12 15.22 18.51
N ARG A 67 11.16 15.17 19.35
CA ARG A 67 11.09 15.48 20.77
C ARG A 67 12.10 16.58 21.08
N ASP A 68 11.61 17.80 21.22
CA ASP A 68 12.40 18.97 21.65
C ASP A 68 12.10 19.25 23.13
N GLY A 69 12.88 18.65 24.02
CA GLY A 69 12.69 18.77 25.47
C GLY A 69 11.38 18.12 25.93
N GLN A 70 10.40 18.94 26.32
CA GLN A 70 9.05 18.49 26.72
C GLN A 70 8.04 18.49 25.56
N ASP A 71 8.39 19.06 24.41
CA ASP A 71 7.49 19.14 23.26
C ASP A 71 7.66 17.92 22.36
N GLU A 72 6.63 17.07 22.33
CA GLU A 72 6.53 15.90 21.45
C GLU A 72 5.62 16.21 20.27
N ARG A 73 6.15 16.15 19.04
CA ARG A 73 5.37 16.48 17.83
C ARG A 73 5.63 15.51 16.68
N TYR A 74 4.58 15.20 15.95
CA TYR A 74 4.65 14.56 14.64
C TYR A 74 4.88 15.60 13.55
N ARG A 75 5.72 15.28 12.57
CA ARG A 75 5.90 16.08 11.36
C ARG A 75 5.73 15.23 10.10
N PRO A 76 5.05 15.74 9.07
CA PRO A 76 4.95 15.05 7.79
C PRO A 76 6.31 14.93 7.12
N THR A 77 6.54 13.82 6.42
CA THR A 77 7.65 13.69 5.46
C THR A 77 7.19 14.09 4.06
N GLN A 78 8.12 14.09 3.09
CA GLN A 78 7.76 14.28 1.68
C GLN A 78 6.88 13.13 1.18
N LEU A 79 7.15 11.89 1.61
CA LEU A 79 6.32 10.73 1.27
C LEU A 79 4.90 10.90 1.83
N GLY A 80 4.75 11.24 3.11
CA GLY A 80 3.45 11.52 3.73
C GLY A 80 2.66 12.62 3.02
N SER A 81 3.34 13.73 2.70
CA SER A 81 2.74 14.86 1.97
C SER A 81 2.30 14.48 0.56
N ALA A 82 3.12 13.71 -0.16
CA ALA A 82 2.80 13.22 -1.49
C ALA A 82 1.62 12.23 -1.46
N THR A 83 1.57 11.34 -0.46
CA THR A 83 0.47 10.38 -0.29
C THR A 83 -0.86 11.07 -0.03
N LEU A 84 -0.88 12.06 0.86
CA LEU A 84 -2.07 12.88 1.09
C LEU A 84 -2.51 13.59 -0.20
N SER A 85 -1.57 14.26 -0.88
CA SER A 85 -1.85 15.01 -2.11
C SER A 85 -2.33 14.12 -3.25
N SER A 86 -1.89 12.85 -3.28
CA SER A 86 -2.27 11.87 -4.30
C SER A 86 -3.55 11.10 -3.96
N SER A 87 -4.18 11.38 -2.80
CA SER A 87 -5.39 10.67 -2.32
C SER A 87 -5.24 9.15 -2.18
N LEU A 88 -4.01 8.65 -2.06
CA LEU A 88 -3.68 7.24 -1.92
C LEU A 88 -3.78 6.80 -0.47
N SER A 89 -4.12 5.53 -0.22
CA SER A 89 -3.89 4.95 1.11
C SER A 89 -2.38 4.72 1.35
N PRO A 90 -1.92 4.74 2.61
CA PRO A 90 -0.49 4.54 2.89
C PRO A 90 0.08 3.20 2.34
N PRO A 91 -0.61 2.04 2.47
CA PRO A 91 -0.10 0.80 1.88
C PRO A 91 -0.01 0.83 0.34
N GLU A 92 -0.97 1.47 -0.34
CA GLU A 92 -0.93 1.64 -1.80
C GLU A 92 0.23 2.54 -2.23
N ALA A 93 0.47 3.62 -1.48
CA ALA A 93 1.55 4.55 -1.75
C ALA A 93 2.93 3.87 -1.67
N LEU A 94 3.15 2.94 -0.73
CA LEU A 94 4.39 2.15 -0.68
C LEU A 94 4.60 1.29 -1.92
N GLY A 95 3.53 0.63 -2.40
CA GLY A 95 3.59 -0.18 -3.62
C GLY A 95 3.95 0.66 -4.85
N ILE A 96 3.24 1.79 -5.04
CA ILE A 96 3.49 2.72 -6.14
C ILE A 96 4.89 3.33 -6.04
N PHE A 97 5.32 3.75 -4.85
CA PHE A 97 6.66 4.30 -4.64
C PHE A 97 7.76 3.30 -5.01
N ALA A 98 7.60 2.04 -4.62
CA ALA A 98 8.55 0.98 -4.97
C ALA A 98 8.60 0.72 -6.49
N ASP A 99 7.46 0.74 -7.17
CA ASP A 99 7.41 0.55 -8.63
C ASP A 99 8.01 1.73 -9.38
N LEU A 100 7.75 2.97 -8.95
CA LEU A 100 8.37 4.16 -9.53
C LEU A 100 9.89 4.17 -9.32
N GLN A 101 10.36 3.81 -8.12
CA GLN A 101 11.80 3.66 -7.84
C GLN A 101 12.46 2.59 -8.72
N ARG A 102 11.74 1.49 -9.04
CA ARG A 102 12.23 0.48 -9.98
C ARG A 102 12.27 1.01 -11.41
N ALA A 103 11.19 1.66 -11.85
CA ALA A 103 11.07 2.25 -13.18
C ALA A 103 12.14 3.33 -13.45
N MET A 104 12.50 4.11 -12.45
CA MET A 104 13.59 5.11 -12.54
C MET A 104 14.96 4.50 -12.83
N LYS A 105 15.19 3.21 -12.50
CA LYS A 105 16.45 2.51 -12.79
C LYS A 105 16.51 1.94 -14.20
N GLY A 106 15.36 1.80 -14.87
CA GLY A 106 15.28 1.26 -16.22
C GLY A 106 13.87 1.45 -16.76
N PHE A 107 13.72 2.40 -17.69
CA PHE A 107 12.43 2.72 -18.29
C PHE A 107 12.43 2.45 -19.79
N VAL A 108 11.60 1.50 -20.24
CA VAL A 108 11.43 1.21 -21.67
C VAL A 108 10.52 2.28 -22.31
N LEU A 109 11.05 2.98 -23.31
CA LEU A 109 10.36 4.02 -24.08
C LEU A 109 10.00 3.60 -25.52
N GLU A 110 10.29 2.35 -25.88
CA GLU A 110 10.02 1.83 -27.23
C GLU A 110 8.51 1.69 -27.51
N ASN A 111 7.71 1.52 -26.46
CA ASN A 111 6.27 1.43 -26.52
C ASN A 111 5.66 1.90 -25.18
N ASP A 112 4.36 2.11 -25.18
CA ASP A 112 3.64 2.67 -24.02
C ASP A 112 3.37 1.63 -22.92
N LEU A 113 3.74 0.35 -23.09
CA LEU A 113 3.37 -0.72 -22.16
C LEU A 113 3.93 -0.47 -20.75
N HIS A 114 5.13 0.08 -20.64
CA HIS A 114 5.72 0.35 -19.33
C HIS A 114 5.03 1.52 -18.61
N ILE A 115 4.61 2.55 -19.36
CA ILE A 115 3.81 3.66 -18.84
C ILE A 115 2.45 3.14 -18.37
N LEU A 116 1.79 2.33 -19.21
CA LEU A 116 0.50 1.70 -18.89
C LEU A 116 0.60 0.87 -17.62
N TYR A 117 1.65 0.05 -17.47
CA TYR A 117 1.86 -0.74 -16.25
C TYR A 117 1.90 0.14 -14.99
N LEU A 118 2.60 1.28 -15.01
CA LEU A 118 2.69 2.17 -13.85
C LEU A 118 1.36 2.81 -13.46
N ILE A 119 0.48 3.09 -14.44
CA ILE A 119 -0.82 3.69 -14.18
C ILE A 119 -1.95 2.67 -13.98
N THR A 120 -1.73 1.39 -14.29
CA THR A 120 -2.69 0.31 -14.03
C THR A 120 -2.90 0.18 -12.51
N PRO A 121 -4.14 0.35 -12.01
CA PRO A 121 -4.45 0.24 -10.59
C PRO A 121 -4.14 -1.14 -9.99
N LEU A 122 -3.64 -1.16 -8.75
CA LEU A 122 -3.27 -2.39 -8.02
C LEU A 122 -4.40 -2.96 -7.14
N TYR A 123 -5.45 -2.17 -6.88
CA TYR A 123 -6.41 -2.42 -5.81
C TYR A 123 -7.72 -3.09 -6.27
N ALA A 124 -7.89 -3.35 -7.56
CA ALA A 124 -9.11 -3.95 -8.11
C ALA A 124 -8.80 -5.29 -8.79
N GLU A 125 -9.38 -6.39 -8.27
CA GLU A 125 -9.53 -7.62 -9.05
C GLU A 125 -10.68 -7.42 -10.04
N TRP A 126 -10.35 -6.91 -11.22
CA TRP A 126 -11.32 -6.58 -12.26
C TRP A 126 -11.85 -7.82 -13.00
N THR A 127 -11.08 -8.91 -13.01
CA THR A 127 -11.47 -10.16 -13.68
C THR A 127 -10.76 -11.38 -13.11
N THR A 128 -11.35 -12.55 -13.34
CA THR A 128 -10.66 -13.84 -13.23
C THR A 128 -9.78 -14.05 -14.47
N ILE A 129 -8.48 -14.27 -14.27
CA ILE A 129 -7.55 -14.53 -15.37
C ILE A 129 -7.63 -16.00 -15.77
N ASP A 130 -7.91 -16.25 -17.05
CA ASP A 130 -7.60 -17.52 -17.69
C ASP A 130 -6.10 -17.58 -17.98
N TRP A 131 -5.37 -18.32 -17.15
CA TRP A 131 -3.92 -18.45 -17.26
C TRP A 131 -3.48 -19.12 -18.55
N TYR A 132 -4.30 -20.00 -19.13
CA TYR A 132 -3.99 -20.62 -20.42
C TYR A 132 -4.05 -19.58 -21.54
N GLN A 133 -5.12 -18.80 -21.59
CA GLN A 133 -5.24 -17.71 -22.55
C GLN A 133 -4.11 -16.68 -22.38
N PHE A 134 -3.76 -16.33 -21.14
CA PHE A 134 -2.65 -15.42 -20.88
C PHE A 134 -1.31 -15.99 -21.36
N PHE A 135 -1.04 -17.28 -21.16
CA PHE A 135 0.17 -17.91 -21.69
C PHE A 135 0.20 -17.92 -23.23
N CYS A 136 -0.94 -18.15 -23.89
CA CYS A 136 -1.02 -18.03 -25.35
C CYS A 136 -0.71 -16.62 -25.84
N LEU A 137 -1.20 -15.59 -25.13
CA LEU A 137 -0.90 -14.19 -25.44
C LEU A 137 0.57 -13.86 -25.18
N TRP A 138 1.17 -14.41 -24.12
CA TRP A 138 2.61 -14.28 -23.85
C TRP A 138 3.43 -14.77 -25.03
N GLU A 139 3.15 -15.96 -25.56
CA GLU A 139 3.91 -16.51 -26.69
C GLU A 139 3.89 -15.61 -27.93
N GLN A 140 2.73 -14.99 -28.20
CA GLN A 140 2.52 -14.09 -29.33
C GLN A 140 3.06 -12.66 -29.10
N LEU A 141 3.45 -12.33 -27.87
CA LEU A 141 3.84 -10.99 -27.50
C LEU A 141 5.17 -10.60 -28.17
N PRO A 142 5.28 -9.41 -28.79
CA PRO A 142 6.53 -8.95 -29.39
C PRO A 142 7.69 -8.90 -28.38
N SER A 143 8.91 -9.14 -28.86
CA SER A 143 10.11 -9.15 -28.00
C SER A 143 10.30 -7.86 -27.20
N SER A 144 9.93 -6.70 -27.77
CA SER A 144 10.01 -5.40 -27.09
C SER A 144 9.03 -5.30 -25.90
N MET A 145 7.86 -5.94 -26.00
CA MET A 145 6.87 -6.01 -24.91
C MET A 145 7.21 -7.11 -23.89
N LYS A 146 7.75 -8.26 -24.32
CA LYS A 146 8.30 -9.28 -23.40
C LYS A 146 9.39 -8.70 -22.51
N ARG A 147 10.26 -7.86 -23.08
CA ARG A 147 11.29 -7.13 -22.31
C ARG A 147 10.71 -6.23 -21.23
N VAL A 148 9.61 -5.53 -21.49
CA VAL A 148 8.90 -4.73 -20.48
C VAL A 148 8.37 -5.64 -19.37
N ALA A 149 7.72 -6.73 -19.75
CA ALA A 149 7.14 -7.67 -18.80
C ALA A 149 8.19 -8.31 -17.88
N GLU A 150 9.34 -8.71 -18.43
CA GLU A 150 10.48 -9.22 -17.65
C GLU A 150 11.03 -8.18 -16.67
N LEU A 151 11.12 -6.91 -17.10
CA LEU A 151 11.61 -5.79 -16.27
C LEU A 151 10.70 -5.55 -15.05
N VAL A 152 9.38 -5.61 -15.24
CA VAL A 152 8.42 -5.44 -14.14
C VAL A 152 8.30 -6.68 -13.24
N GLY A 153 8.84 -7.83 -13.69
CA GLY A 153 8.95 -9.06 -12.88
C GLY A 153 8.00 -10.19 -13.30
N VAL A 154 7.39 -10.11 -14.48
CA VAL A 154 6.67 -11.24 -15.08
C VAL A 154 7.66 -12.34 -15.43
N GLN A 155 7.34 -13.57 -15.06
CA GLN A 155 8.18 -14.74 -15.28
C GLN A 155 7.41 -15.77 -16.10
N GLU A 156 7.92 -16.12 -17.28
CA GLU A 156 7.32 -17.17 -18.12
C GLU A 156 7.13 -18.49 -17.36
N GLY A 157 8.13 -18.88 -16.55
CA GLY A 157 8.02 -20.08 -15.72
C GLY A 157 6.87 -20.02 -14.69
N PHE A 158 6.47 -18.83 -14.24
CA PHE A 158 5.28 -18.67 -13.39
C PHE A 158 3.99 -18.83 -14.20
N LEU A 159 3.91 -18.26 -15.41
CA LEU A 159 2.77 -18.44 -16.31
C LEU A 159 2.57 -19.92 -16.65
N ALA A 160 3.61 -20.63 -17.07
CA ALA A 160 3.55 -22.05 -17.41
C ALA A 160 3.06 -22.93 -16.24
N ARG A 161 3.50 -22.63 -15.00
CA ARG A 161 2.99 -23.32 -13.80
C ARG A 161 1.54 -22.99 -13.48
N SER A 162 1.10 -21.77 -13.81
CA SER A 162 -0.27 -21.30 -13.56
C SER A 162 -1.27 -22.00 -14.48
N VAL A 163 -0.91 -22.23 -15.75
CA VAL A 163 -1.69 -23.03 -16.71
C VAL A 163 -1.95 -24.45 -16.19
N SER A 164 -0.96 -25.05 -15.55
CA SER A 164 -1.04 -26.43 -15.05
C SER A 164 -1.96 -26.61 -13.83
N GLY A 165 -2.60 -25.54 -13.33
CA GLY A 165 -3.52 -25.59 -12.19
C GLY A 165 -2.86 -25.84 -10.83
N LYS A 166 -1.52 -25.76 -10.74
CA LYS A 166 -0.75 -26.14 -9.53
C LYS A 166 -0.54 -24.98 -8.54
N LEU A 167 -1.06 -23.78 -8.83
CA LEU A 167 -0.69 -22.57 -8.11
C LEU A 167 -1.78 -22.14 -7.12
N VAL A 168 -1.61 -22.56 -5.86
CA VAL A 168 -2.25 -21.93 -4.70
C VAL A 168 -1.21 -21.02 -4.06
N ALA A 169 -1.43 -19.71 -4.05
CA ALA A 169 -0.58 -18.78 -3.32
C ALA A 169 -0.76 -19.05 -1.82
N LYS A 170 0.32 -19.50 -1.16
CA LYS A 170 0.35 -19.81 0.28
C LYS A 170 1.23 -18.86 1.07
N THR A 171 2.17 -18.20 0.38
CA THR A 171 3.13 -17.27 0.99
C THR A 171 2.92 -15.87 0.45
N GLU A 172 3.26 -14.85 1.24
CA GLU A 172 3.19 -13.45 0.79
C GLU A 172 4.00 -13.18 -0.48
N LYS A 173 5.14 -13.87 -0.64
CA LYS A 173 5.97 -13.76 -1.85
C LYS A 173 5.19 -14.24 -3.08
N GLN A 174 4.43 -15.33 -2.95
CA GLN A 174 3.59 -15.84 -4.03
C GLN A 174 2.41 -14.92 -4.32
N HIS A 175 1.79 -14.31 -3.30
CA HIS A 175 0.74 -13.31 -3.50
C HIS A 175 1.26 -12.08 -4.25
N ARG A 176 2.43 -11.56 -3.85
CA ARG A 176 3.09 -10.46 -4.56
C ARG A 176 3.43 -10.81 -6.01
N GLN A 177 3.96 -12.02 -6.24
CA GLN A 177 4.25 -12.49 -7.59
C GLN A 177 2.98 -12.61 -8.42
N MET A 178 1.90 -13.17 -7.86
CA MET A 178 0.61 -13.26 -8.53
C MET A 178 0.05 -11.88 -8.88
N ALA A 179 0.16 -10.90 -7.97
CA ALA A 179 -0.27 -9.53 -8.21
C ALA A 179 0.47 -8.89 -9.39
N VAL A 180 1.80 -9.10 -9.50
CA VAL A 180 2.61 -8.60 -10.64
C VAL A 180 2.14 -9.18 -11.97
N HIS A 181 1.71 -10.44 -12.01
CA HIS A 181 1.21 -11.07 -13.24
C HIS A 181 -0.24 -10.70 -13.54
N LYS A 182 -1.03 -10.32 -12.52
CA LYS A 182 -2.42 -9.89 -12.68
C LYS A 182 -2.55 -8.44 -13.16
N ARG A 183 -1.56 -7.60 -12.85
CA ARG A 183 -1.48 -6.20 -13.26
C ARG A 183 -1.01 -6.09 -14.70
#